data_AF-A0A560J2V4-F1
#
_entry.id   AF-A0A560J2V4-F1
#
_cell.length_a   1.000
_cell.length_b   1.000
_cell.length_c   1.000
_cell.angle_alpha   90.00
_cell.angle_beta   90.00
_cell.angle_gamma   90.00
#
_symmetry.space_group_name_H-M   'P 1'
#
loop_
_entity.id
_entity.type
_entity.pdbx_description
1 polymer ?
#
loop_
_entity_poly.entity_id
_entity_poly.type
_entity_poly.pdbx_seq_one_letter_code
_entity_poly.pdbx_strand_id
1 'polypeptide(L)'
;MDGYTQAERLLGIESPLGPDQLLLEALEGTEGISTPFEFRATVRAMDDNVDPAALVAQSVDLKLRLDEGSYRVFNGVVASLTGGHAASRGQRHYVLRVVPRL
;
A
#
# COMPACT_ATOMS: atom_id res chain seq x y z
N MET A 1 12.96 12.71 16.99
CA MET A 1 12.88 11.66 15.96
C MET A 1 11.65 12.00 15.15
N ASP A 2 11.86 12.58 13.97
CA ASP A 2 10.75 12.84 13.06
C ASP A 2 10.19 11.50 12.62
N GLY A 3 9.02 11.15 13.15
CA GLY A 3 8.32 9.92 12.81
C GLY A 3 7.98 9.92 11.33
N TYR A 4 8.07 8.76 10.69
CA TYR A 4 7.58 8.62 9.32
C TYR A 4 6.06 8.77 9.32
N THR A 5 5.53 9.60 8.43
CA THR A 5 4.09 9.79 8.24
C THR A 5 3.68 9.63 6.79
N GLN A 6 2.47 9.13 6.58
CA GLN A 6 1.76 9.13 5.30
C GLN A 6 1.06 10.47 5.02
N ALA A 7 1.00 11.38 6.00
CA ALA A 7 0.40 12.69 5.81
C ALA A 7 1.10 13.47 4.69
N GLU A 8 0.29 14.09 3.83
CA GLU A 8 0.72 15.00 2.76
C GLU A 8 1.63 14.40 1.68
N ARG A 9 1.81 13.07 1.63
CA ARG A 9 2.61 12.39 0.60
C ARG A 9 1.88 12.34 -0.74
N LEU A 10 2.66 12.32 -1.82
CA LEU A 10 2.15 12.09 -3.18
C LEU A 10 1.45 10.73 -3.29
N LEU A 11 2.04 9.70 -2.69
CA LEU A 11 1.51 8.35 -2.62
C LEU A 11 1.23 8.00 -1.16
N GLY A 12 0.05 7.44 -0.89
CA GLY A 12 -0.36 6.98 0.44
C GLY A 12 -1.02 5.61 0.41
N ILE A 13 -1.00 4.91 1.55
CA ILE A 13 -1.77 3.69 1.75
C ILE A 13 -2.46 3.72 3.12
N GLU A 14 -3.74 3.39 3.16
CA GLU A 14 -4.44 3.02 4.40
C GLU A 14 -4.68 1.52 4.42
N SER A 15 -4.47 0.91 5.59
CA SER A 15 -4.58 -0.54 5.77
C SER A 15 -5.05 -0.87 7.18
N PRO A 16 -5.49 -2.12 7.43
CA PRO A 16 -5.89 -2.57 8.78
C PRO A 16 -4.76 -2.56 9.81
N LEU A 17 -3.50 -2.47 9.39
CA LEU A 17 -2.36 -2.36 10.32
C LEU A 17 -2.36 -1.04 11.09
N GLY A 18 -3.14 -0.05 10.64
CA GLY A 18 -3.20 1.27 11.24
C GLY A 18 -2.35 2.31 10.50
N PRO A 19 -2.41 3.58 10.94
CA PRO A 19 -1.71 4.68 10.30
C PRO A 19 -0.18 4.47 10.38
N ASP A 20 0.52 4.91 9.35
CA ASP A 20 1.99 4.97 9.27
C ASP A 20 2.76 3.64 9.39
N GLN A 21 2.06 2.51 9.59
CA GLN A 21 2.67 1.17 9.63
C GLN A 21 3.17 0.68 8.28
N LEU A 22 2.56 1.16 7.19
CA LEU A 22 3.00 0.95 5.82
C LEU A 22 3.22 2.29 5.13
N LEU A 23 4.37 2.47 4.48
CA LEU A 23 4.67 3.59 3.60
C LEU A 23 4.60 3.15 2.15
N LEU A 24 3.79 3.84 1.33
CA LEU A 24 3.72 3.56 -0.10
C LEU A 24 4.87 4.27 -0.82
N GLU A 25 5.70 3.50 -1.52
CA GLU A 25 6.89 4.01 -2.20
C GLU A 25 6.77 3.99 -3.72
N ALA A 26 6.08 2.98 -4.27
CA ALA A 26 5.79 2.90 -5.69
C ALA A 26 4.42 2.26 -5.93
N LEU A 27 3.75 2.71 -6.98
CA LEU A 27 2.48 2.17 -7.44
C LEU A 27 2.54 1.97 -8.95
N GLU A 28 2.32 0.73 -9.39
CA GLU A 28 2.18 0.35 -10.79
C GLU A 28 0.81 -0.30 -10.98
N GLY A 29 0.15 -0.12 -12.11
CA GLY A 29 -1.15 -0.76 -12.33
C GLY A 29 -1.63 -0.77 -13.76
N THR A 30 -2.55 -1.70 -14.03
CA THR A 30 -3.26 -1.84 -15.31
C THR A 30 -4.76 -1.76 -15.06
N GLU A 31 -5.45 -0.94 -15.85
CA GLU A 31 -6.91 -0.79 -15.83
C GLU A 31 -7.45 -0.94 -17.26
N GLY A 32 -8.68 -1.44 -17.40
CA GLY A 32 -9.34 -1.60 -18.69
C GLY A 32 -10.86 -1.65 -18.55
N ILE A 33 -11.57 -1.26 -19.61
CA ILE A 33 -13.04 -1.35 -19.63
C ILE A 33 -13.44 -2.83 -19.51
N SER A 34 -14.35 -3.12 -18.57
CA SER A 34 -14.84 -4.48 -18.29
C SER A 34 -13.75 -5.49 -17.89
N THR A 35 -12.61 -5.02 -17.41
CA THR A 35 -11.52 -5.86 -16.90
C THR A 35 -11.20 -5.45 -15.47
N PRO A 36 -11.05 -6.40 -14.53
CA PRO A 36 -10.58 -6.08 -13.18
C PRO A 36 -9.23 -5.35 -13.23
N PHE A 37 -9.09 -4.27 -12.47
CA PHE A 37 -7.79 -3.65 -12.32
C PHE A 37 -6.83 -4.56 -11.55
N GLU A 38 -5.55 -4.34 -11.74
CA GLU A 38 -4.51 -4.90 -10.89
C GLU A 38 -3.49 -3.81 -10.58
N PHE A 39 -3.24 -3.60 -9.30
CA PHE A 39 -2.20 -2.72 -8.80
C PHE A 39 -1.10 -3.53 -8.10
N ARG A 40 0.13 -3.13 -8.35
CA ARG A 40 1.32 -3.57 -7.62
C ARG A 40 1.82 -2.40 -6.78
N ALA A 41 1.65 -2.50 -5.48
CA ALA A 41 2.06 -1.49 -4.51
C ALA A 41 3.32 -1.94 -3.79
N THR A 42 4.42 -1.21 -3.99
CA THR A 42 5.66 -1.42 -3.22
C THR A 42 5.58 -0.58 -1.97
N VAL A 43 5.64 -1.23 -0.81
CA VAL A 43 5.51 -0.60 0.50
C VAL A 43 6.72 -0.88 1.37
N ARG A 44 7.06 0.08 2.24
CA ARG A 44 7.97 -0.14 3.37
C ARG A 44 7.15 -0.29 4.64
N ALA A 45 7.30 -1.42 5.31
CA ALA A 45 6.68 -1.66 6.61
C ALA A 45 7.58 -1.18 7.75
N MET A 46 6.97 -0.61 8.78
CA MET A 46 7.64 -0.22 10.03
C MET A 46 8.00 -1.40 10.94
N ASP A 47 7.49 -2.58 10.60
CA ASP A 47 7.78 -3.87 11.23
C ASP A 47 8.43 -4.79 10.18
N ASP A 48 9.53 -5.46 10.53
CA ASP A 48 10.22 -6.37 9.62
C ASP A 48 9.61 -7.78 9.56
N ASN A 49 8.57 -8.03 10.36
CA ASN A 49 7.82 -9.28 10.48
C ASN A 49 6.30 -9.04 10.49
N VAL A 50 5.79 -8.41 9.42
CA VAL A 50 4.35 -8.21 9.21
C VAL A 50 3.64 -9.55 9.08
N ASP A 51 2.62 -9.79 9.89
CA ASP A 51 1.74 -10.96 9.75
C ASP A 51 0.97 -10.89 8.41
N PRO A 52 1.19 -11.83 7.48
CA PRO A 52 0.46 -11.85 6.22
C PRO A 52 -1.06 -11.94 6.40
N ALA A 53 -1.55 -12.57 7.46
CA ALA A 53 -2.98 -12.71 7.72
C ALA A 53 -3.66 -11.36 8.03
N ALA A 54 -2.89 -10.36 8.49
CA ALA A 54 -3.38 -9.02 8.75
C ALA A 54 -3.54 -8.16 7.48
N LEU A 55 -2.99 -8.59 6.34
CA LEU A 55 -3.06 -7.86 5.08
C LEU A 55 -3.74 -8.64 3.95
N VAL A 56 -3.41 -9.92 3.77
CA VAL A 56 -3.98 -10.75 2.71
C VAL A 56 -5.50 -10.86 2.90
N ALA A 57 -6.24 -10.72 1.80
CA ALA A 57 -7.69 -10.65 1.75
C ALA A 57 -8.32 -9.46 2.49
N GLN A 58 -7.52 -8.51 2.98
CA GLN A 58 -8.03 -7.28 3.59
C GLN A 58 -8.14 -6.15 2.57
N SER A 59 -9.05 -5.22 2.86
CA SER A 59 -9.24 -3.99 2.10
C SER A 59 -8.12 -2.98 2.41
N VAL A 60 -7.61 -2.32 1.37
CA VAL A 60 -6.64 -1.23 1.47
C VAL A 60 -7.04 -0.08 0.54
N ASP A 61 -6.71 1.14 0.92
CA ASP A 61 -6.90 2.34 0.10
C ASP A 61 -5.56 2.86 -0.36
N LEU A 62 -5.33 2.85 -1.68
CA LEU A 62 -4.15 3.45 -2.30
C LEU A 62 -4.51 4.88 -2.69
N LYS A 63 -3.72 5.85 -2.24
CA LYS A 63 -3.99 7.28 -2.41
C LYS A 63 -2.94 7.90 -3.33
N LEU A 64 -3.40 8.65 -4.33
CA LEU A 64 -2.60 9.52 -5.17
C LEU A 64 -3.03 10.97 -4.95
N ARG A 65 -2.13 11.80 -4.43
CA ARG A 65 -2.39 13.23 -4.27
C ARG A 65 -2.43 13.89 -5.64
N LEU A 66 -3.51 14.63 -5.91
CA LEU A 66 -3.68 15.44 -7.11
C LEU A 66 -3.30 16.88 -6.81
N ASP A 67 -3.35 17.72 -7.84
CA ASP A 67 -3.30 19.17 -7.68
C ASP A 67 -4.43 19.63 -6.75
N GLU A 68 -4.24 20.79 -6.11
CA GLU A 68 -5.18 21.38 -5.13
C GLU A 68 -5.33 20.59 -3.81
N GLY A 69 -4.52 19.55 -3.59
CA GLY A 69 -4.44 18.83 -2.31
C GLY A 69 -5.50 17.74 -2.12
N SER A 70 -6.32 17.47 -3.16
CA SER A 70 -7.25 16.34 -3.18
C SER A 70 -6.52 15.01 -3.39
N TYR A 71 -7.19 13.89 -3.08
CA TYR A 71 -6.66 12.55 -3.33
C TYR A 71 -7.58 11.77 -4.26
N ARG A 72 -7.00 11.18 -5.31
CA ARG A 72 -7.63 10.04 -6.00
C ARG A 72 -7.37 8.79 -5.15
N VAL A 73 -8.44 8.08 -4.81
CA VAL A 73 -8.38 6.87 -3.98
C VAL A 73 -8.74 5.66 -4.82
N PHE A 74 -7.91 4.63 -4.75
CA PHE A 74 -8.17 3.30 -5.30
C PHE A 74 -8.36 2.34 -4.14
N ASN A 75 -9.61 1.97 -3.88
CA ASN A 75 -9.93 0.92 -2.92
C ASN A 75 -9.81 -0.46 -3.57
N GLY A 76 -9.15 -1.40 -2.90
CA GLY A 76 -9.06 -2.77 -3.36
C GLY A 76 -8.72 -3.75 -2.25
N VAL A 77 -8.65 -5.03 -2.60
CA VAL A 77 -8.33 -6.13 -1.71
C VAL A 77 -6.92 -6.64 -2.02
N VAL A 78 -6.12 -6.90 -0.98
CA VAL A 78 -4.78 -7.49 -1.14
C VAL A 78 -4.93 -8.97 -1.52
N ALA A 79 -4.68 -9.30 -2.79
CA ALA A 79 -4.70 -10.66 -3.30
C ALA A 79 -3.44 -11.45 -2.91
N SER A 80 -2.29 -10.78 -2.80
CA SER A 80 -1.03 -11.41 -2.36
C SER A 80 -0.06 -10.41 -1.75
N LEU A 81 0.76 -10.90 -0.83
CA LEU A 81 1.87 -10.20 -0.18
C LEU A 81 3.17 -10.93 -0.50
N THR A 82 4.19 -10.23 -0.99
CA THR A 82 5.53 -10.77 -1.19
C THR A 82 6.53 -10.00 -0.34
N GLY A 83 7.29 -10.70 0.50
CA GLY A 83 8.37 -10.11 1.30
C GLY A 83 9.62 -9.82 0.46
N GLY A 84 10.20 -8.64 0.67
CA GLY A 84 11.42 -8.19 0.02
C GLY A 84 12.60 -8.04 0.98
N HIS A 85 13.59 -7.25 0.56
CA HIS A 85 14.80 -6.98 1.34
C HIS A 85 14.51 -6.09 2.57
N ALA A 86 15.45 -6.10 3.52
CA ALA A 86 15.43 -5.16 4.64
C ALA A 86 15.52 -3.72 4.09
N ALA A 87 14.68 -2.82 4.62
CA ALA A 87 14.70 -1.41 4.28
C ALA A 87 15.68 -0.65 5.19
N SER A 88 15.57 -0.91 6.49
CA SER A 88 16.44 -0.41 7.56
C SER A 88 16.26 -1.31 8.79
N ARG A 89 16.91 -1.00 9.92
CA ARG A 89 16.73 -1.76 11.17
C ARG A 89 15.25 -1.79 11.56
N GLY A 90 14.68 -3.00 11.68
CA GLY A 90 13.28 -3.22 12.03
C GLY A 90 12.27 -2.89 10.93
N GLN A 91 12.70 -2.64 9.69
CA GLN A 91 11.82 -2.29 8.58
C GLN A 91 12.11 -3.18 7.36
N ARG A 92 11.06 -3.53 6.62
CA ARG A 92 11.16 -4.41 5.44
C ARG A 92 10.30 -3.89 4.28
N HIS A 93 10.80 -4.07 3.05
CA HIS A 93 9.98 -3.83 1.87
C HIS A 93 9.06 -5.02 1.59
N TYR A 94 7.84 -4.72 1.18
CA TYR A 94 6.87 -5.68 0.71
C TYR A 94 6.26 -5.22 -0.61
N VAL A 95 5.79 -6.17 -1.39
CA VAL A 95 4.98 -5.91 -2.58
C VAL A 95 3.58 -6.47 -2.36
N LEU A 96 2.58 -5.61 -2.45
CA LEU A 96 1.17 -5.97 -2.41
C LEU A 96 0.63 -6.05 -3.84
N ARG A 97 -0.09 -7.12 -4.15
CA ARG A 97 -0.96 -7.18 -5.32
C ARG A 97 -2.38 -6.84 -4.87
N VAL A 98 -2.92 -5.74 -5.38
CA VAL A 98 -4.22 -5.20 -5.00
C VAL A 98 -5.17 -5.28 -6.19
N VAL A 99 -6.35 -5.83 -5.99
CA VAL A 99 -7.37 -6.11 -7.02
C VAL A 99 -8.73 -5.59 -6.56
N PRO A 100 -9.72 -5.40 -7.45
CA PRO A 100 -11.06 -5.01 -7.01
C PRO A 100 -11.70 -6.09 -6.15
N ARG A 101 -12.61 -5.67 -5.27
CA ARG A 101 -13.53 -6.60 -4.60
C ARG A 101 -14.58 -7.06 -5.62
N LEU A 102 -14.75 -8.38 -5.75
CA LEU A 102 -15.79 -9.01 -6.55
C LEU A 102 -17.06 -9.24 -5.74
#